data_AF-A0A1F8WG70-F1
#
_entry.id   AF-A0A1F8WG70-F1
#
_cell.length_a   1.000
_cell.length_b   1.000
_cell.length_c   1.000
_cell.angle_alpha   90.00
_cell.angle_beta   90.00
_cell.angle_gamma   90.00
#
_symmetry.space_group_name_H-M   'P 1'
#
loop_
_entity.id
_entity.type
_entity.pdbx_description
1 polymer ?
#
loop_
_entity_poly.entity_id
_entity_poly.type
_entity_poly.pdbx_seq_one_letter_code
_entity_poly.pdbx_strand_id
1 'polypeptide(L)'
;MVRVLRSILPLDKPQITPAPSGVKLSKLPPLPKPPAGDWRYSNGHILVNGEDVAKVVNQLADKSPAELSHFARELAAYQNYTFYTKWAKRRRRLGKKHRDPDSIDPTGELSHIMALVDAYVAKISRILKRRYDEKTDGITFKLDEEGQLILNGMNVTSFIEMTRQYPSKKAQVFLRGLKNRLALMVANKSRSPAYEKIRETTVSLFHQIDDELKRIIEEERLLENS
;
A
#
# COMPACT_ATOMS: atom_id res chain seq x y z
N MET A 1 -9.58 -16.05 -48.95
CA MET A 1 -8.58 -14.96 -49.06
C MET A 1 -9.26 -13.65 -48.66
N VAL A 2 -9.04 -13.16 -47.44
CA VAL A 2 -9.64 -11.91 -46.94
C VAL A 2 -8.51 -10.93 -46.62
N ARG A 3 -8.42 -9.83 -47.38
CA ARG A 3 -7.47 -8.73 -47.15
C ARG A 3 -8.06 -7.77 -46.12
N VAL A 4 -7.44 -7.71 -44.94
CA VAL A 4 -7.76 -6.73 -43.90
C VAL A 4 -6.94 -5.47 -44.17
N LEU A 5 -7.61 -4.38 -44.59
CA LEU A 5 -7.04 -3.04 -44.71
C LEU A 5 -6.91 -2.44 -43.30
N ARG A 6 -5.68 -2.32 -42.79
CA ARG A 6 -5.38 -1.53 -41.58
C ARG A 6 -5.26 -0.06 -41.98
N SER A 7 -6.28 0.75 -41.66
CA SER A 7 -6.19 2.20 -41.71
C SER A 7 -5.31 2.70 -40.55
N ILE A 8 -4.10 3.17 -40.87
CA ILE A 8 -3.22 3.85 -39.94
C ILE A 8 -3.70 5.30 -39.84
N LEU A 9 -4.39 5.65 -38.75
CA LEU A 9 -4.69 7.04 -38.44
C LEU A 9 -3.37 7.77 -38.09
N PRO A 10 -3.12 8.97 -38.63
CA PRO A 10 -1.96 9.76 -38.25
C PRO A 10 -2.13 10.21 -36.79
N LEU A 11 -1.23 9.74 -35.92
CA LEU A 11 -1.07 10.29 -34.58
C LEU A 11 -0.60 11.74 -34.71
N ASP A 12 -1.49 12.68 -34.39
CA ASP A 12 -1.14 14.09 -34.23
C ASP A 12 0.04 14.19 -33.26
N LYS A 13 1.17 14.69 -33.76
CA LYS A 13 2.33 14.97 -32.92
C LYS A 13 1.88 16.02 -31.90
N PRO A 14 2.06 15.80 -30.59
CA PRO A 14 1.68 16.77 -29.59
C PRO A 14 2.33 18.11 -29.93
N GLN A 15 1.53 19.15 -30.13
CA GLN A 15 2.04 20.50 -30.34
C GLN A 15 2.78 20.92 -29.06
N ILE A 16 4.11 20.86 -29.12
CA ILE A 16 4.97 21.34 -28.04
C ILE A 16 4.88 22.87 -28.09
N THR A 17 4.05 23.44 -27.23
CA THR A 17 4.02 24.89 -27.03
C THR A 17 5.41 25.34 -26.57
N PRO A 18 6.04 26.31 -27.25
CA PRO A 18 7.34 26.80 -26.83
C PRO A 18 7.21 27.41 -25.43
N ALA A 19 8.04 26.93 -24.50
CA ALA A 19 8.06 27.43 -23.14
C ALA A 19 8.25 28.96 -23.15
N PRO A 20 7.51 29.71 -22.30
CA PRO A 20 7.54 31.17 -22.30
C PRO A 20 8.96 31.69 -22.13
N SER A 21 9.44 32.39 -23.15
CA SER A 21 10.74 33.07 -23.22
C SER A 21 10.77 34.24 -22.24
N GLY A 22 11.05 33.94 -20.97
CA GLY A 22 11.06 34.93 -19.90
C GLY A 22 11.29 34.39 -18.50
N VAL A 23 11.25 33.06 -18.29
CA VAL A 23 11.63 32.47 -17.01
C VAL A 23 13.13 32.62 -16.82
N LYS A 24 13.54 33.72 -16.15
CA LYS A 24 14.86 33.82 -15.52
C LYS A 24 15.03 32.51 -14.75
N LEU A 25 16.04 31.70 -15.12
CA LEU A 25 16.51 30.54 -14.35
C LEU A 25 17.04 31.07 -13.01
N SER A 26 16.11 31.53 -12.17
CA SER A 26 16.34 31.98 -10.83
C SER A 26 16.82 30.77 -10.06
N LYS A 27 18.01 30.93 -9.47
CA LYS A 27 18.63 30.15 -8.39
C LYS A 27 18.13 28.71 -8.28
N LEU A 28 19.01 27.75 -8.61
CA LEU A 28 18.81 26.33 -8.32
C LEU A 28 18.15 26.15 -6.95
N PRO A 29 17.13 25.28 -6.82
CA PRO A 29 16.51 25.02 -5.54
C PRO A 29 17.59 24.67 -4.50
N PRO A 30 17.39 25.06 -3.23
CA PRO A 30 18.36 24.77 -2.18
C PRO A 30 18.62 23.27 -2.13
N LEU A 31 19.89 22.91 -1.90
CA LEU A 31 20.29 21.52 -1.77
C LEU A 31 19.42 20.82 -0.72
N PRO A 32 18.88 19.62 -1.00
CA PRO A 32 18.18 18.86 0.02
C PRO A 32 19.11 18.64 1.21
N LYS A 33 18.53 18.67 2.42
CA LYS A 33 19.28 18.36 3.64
C LYS A 33 19.82 16.93 3.54
N PRO A 34 21.07 16.68 3.97
CA PRO A 34 21.57 15.32 4.05
C PRO A 34 20.68 14.50 5.01
N PRO A 35 20.47 13.21 4.72
CA PRO A 35 19.82 12.30 5.68
C PRO A 35 20.64 12.21 6.97
N ALA A 36 20.01 11.80 8.06
CA ALA A 36 20.69 11.57 9.32
C ALA A 36 21.57 10.31 9.26
N GLY A 37 22.81 10.41 9.74
CA GLY A 37 23.77 9.30 9.75
C GLY A 37 24.79 9.31 8.61
N ASP A 38 25.71 8.35 8.63
CA ASP A 38 26.76 8.20 7.62
C ASP A 38 26.32 7.21 6.53
N TRP A 39 25.82 7.75 5.42
CA TRP A 39 25.30 6.96 4.29
C TRP A 39 26.34 6.82 3.17
N ARG A 40 26.63 5.59 2.76
CA ARG A 40 27.64 5.29 1.73
C ARG A 40 27.16 4.20 0.79
N TYR A 41 27.50 4.32 -0.49
CA TYR A 41 27.35 3.23 -1.46
C TYR A 41 28.70 2.59 -1.70
N SER A 42 28.81 1.27 -1.53
CA SER A 42 30.05 0.53 -1.71
C SER A 42 29.77 -0.91 -2.11
N ASN A 43 30.52 -1.45 -3.06
CA ASN A 43 30.43 -2.84 -3.51
C ASN A 43 29.03 -3.30 -3.93
N GLY A 44 28.18 -2.41 -4.43
CA GLY A 44 26.79 -2.76 -4.78
C GLY A 44 25.79 -2.63 -3.63
N HIS A 45 26.23 -2.23 -2.44
CA HIS A 45 25.40 -2.13 -1.24
C HIS A 45 25.27 -0.68 -0.77
N ILE A 46 24.12 -0.38 -0.15
CA ILE A 46 23.94 0.87 0.59
C ILE A 46 24.23 0.56 2.06
N LEU A 47 25.14 1.33 2.65
CA LEU A 47 25.54 1.25 4.04
C LEU A 47 25.03 2.48 4.79
N VAL A 48 24.54 2.29 6.01
CA VAL A 48 24.19 3.36 6.96
C VAL A 48 24.92 3.10 8.27
N ASN A 49 25.72 4.07 8.72
CA ASN A 49 26.58 3.94 9.91
C ASN A 49 27.48 2.69 9.87
N GLY A 50 27.94 2.30 8.67
CA GLY A 50 28.77 1.12 8.45
C GLY A 50 28.02 -0.21 8.31
N GLU A 51 26.68 -0.22 8.46
CA GLU A 51 25.86 -1.43 8.33
C GLU A 51 25.07 -1.48 7.02
N ASP A 52 24.94 -2.67 6.42
CA ASP A 52 24.13 -2.86 5.22
C ASP A 52 22.65 -2.56 5.48
N VAL A 53 22.05 -1.69 4.67
CA VAL A 53 20.63 -1.34 4.73
C VAL A 53 19.73 -2.57 4.70
N ALA A 54 20.06 -3.61 3.95
CA ALA A 54 19.29 -4.86 3.93
C ALA A 54 19.20 -5.50 5.32
N LYS A 55 20.29 -5.48 6.09
CA LYS A 55 20.35 -5.99 7.46
C LYS A 55 19.56 -5.08 8.40
N VAL A 56 19.76 -3.77 8.29
CA VAL A 56 19.03 -2.78 9.11
C VAL A 56 17.52 -2.91 8.89
N VAL A 57 17.04 -3.02 7.64
CA VAL A 57 15.61 -3.23 7.34
C VAL A 57 15.08 -4.50 7.98
N ASN A 58 15.85 -5.60 7.96
CA ASN A 58 15.44 -6.85 8.60
C ASN A 58 15.39 -6.73 10.13
N GLN A 59 16.36 -6.06 10.75
CA GLN A 59 16.35 -5.83 12.20
C GLN A 59 15.20 -4.91 12.63
N LEU A 60 14.89 -3.88 11.84
CA LEU A 60 13.76 -3.00 12.09
C LEU A 60 12.42 -3.67 11.79
N ALA A 61 12.40 -4.74 10.99
CA ALA A 61 11.17 -5.46 10.62
C ALA A 61 10.41 -5.99 11.83
N ASP A 62 11.11 -6.25 12.94
CA ASP A 62 10.55 -6.73 14.21
C ASP A 62 10.32 -5.61 15.23
N LYS A 63 10.83 -4.39 15.01
CA LYS A 63 10.69 -3.24 15.93
C LYS A 63 9.39 -2.48 15.76
N SER A 64 9.30 -1.19 16.13
CA SER A 64 8.06 -0.41 15.99
C SER A 64 7.76 -0.03 14.52
N PRO A 65 6.49 0.03 14.07
CA PRO A 65 6.14 0.53 12.73
C PRO A 65 6.60 1.98 12.51
N ALA A 66 6.68 2.77 13.57
CA ALA A 66 7.14 4.16 13.53
C ALA A 66 8.63 4.25 13.13
N GLU A 67 9.48 3.38 13.69
CA GLU A 67 10.90 3.30 13.31
C GLU A 67 11.09 2.88 11.85
N LEU A 68 10.35 1.88 11.38
CA LEU A 68 10.38 1.48 9.96
C LEU A 68 9.96 2.62 9.04
N SER A 69 8.91 3.35 9.41
CA SER A 69 8.40 4.49 8.64
C SER A 69 9.36 5.68 8.67
N HIS A 70 10.05 5.90 9.79
CA HIS A 70 11.14 6.85 9.89
C HIS A 70 12.30 6.45 8.96
N PHE A 71 12.72 5.19 9.01
CA PHE A 71 13.82 4.69 8.20
C PHE A 71 13.53 4.76 6.68
N ALA A 72 12.29 4.50 6.26
CA ALA A 72 11.88 4.70 4.86
C ALA A 72 12.01 6.17 4.41
N ARG A 73 11.71 7.13 5.29
CA ARG A 73 11.89 8.57 5.01
C ARG A 73 13.37 8.94 4.88
N GLU A 74 14.22 8.38 5.74
CA GLU A 74 15.68 8.57 5.65
C GLU A 74 16.25 8.00 4.35
N LEU A 75 15.79 6.82 3.91
CA LEU A 75 16.16 6.24 2.61
C LEU A 75 15.78 7.15 1.43
N ALA A 76 14.56 7.70 1.45
CA ALA A 76 14.12 8.64 0.43
C ALA A 76 14.93 9.95 0.47
N ALA A 77 15.30 10.44 1.67
CA ALA A 77 16.17 11.59 1.82
C ALA A 77 17.58 11.31 1.26
N TYR A 78 18.13 10.13 1.52
CA TYR A 78 19.40 9.67 0.95
C TYR A 78 19.38 9.62 -0.58
N GLN A 79 18.33 9.05 -1.17
CA GLN A 79 18.14 9.02 -2.63
C GLN A 79 18.14 10.43 -3.22
N ASN A 80 17.34 11.33 -2.66
CA ASN A 80 17.24 12.72 -3.10
C ASN A 80 18.56 13.46 -2.96
N TYR A 81 19.25 13.31 -1.82
CA TYR A 81 20.55 13.93 -1.58
C TYR A 81 21.62 13.41 -2.54
N THR A 82 21.71 12.10 -2.73
CA THR A 82 22.69 11.46 -3.62
C THR A 82 22.46 11.87 -5.07
N PHE A 83 21.19 11.86 -5.51
CA PHE A 83 20.79 12.35 -6.82
C PHE A 83 21.21 13.80 -7.01
N TYR A 84 20.81 14.71 -6.11
CA TYR A 84 21.12 16.13 -6.24
C TYR A 84 22.61 16.42 -6.20
N THR A 85 23.36 15.79 -5.31
CA THR A 85 24.80 16.03 -5.17
C THR A 85 25.60 15.52 -6.36
N LYS A 86 25.32 14.29 -6.83
CA LYS A 86 25.97 13.74 -8.02
C LYS A 86 25.57 14.53 -9.27
N TRP A 87 24.28 14.81 -9.44
CA TRP A 87 23.77 15.59 -10.57
C TRP A 87 24.32 17.03 -10.59
N ALA A 88 24.27 17.75 -9.47
CA ALA A 88 24.74 19.13 -9.39
C ALA A 88 26.26 19.24 -9.61
N LYS A 89 27.06 18.32 -9.05
CA LYS A 89 28.52 18.27 -9.31
C LYS A 89 28.80 18.00 -10.78
N ARG A 90 28.08 17.07 -11.42
CA ARG A 90 28.28 16.70 -12.82
C ARG A 90 27.87 17.83 -13.77
N ARG A 91 26.71 18.47 -13.52
CA ARG A 91 26.21 19.62 -14.28
C ARG A 91 27.16 20.82 -14.23
N ARG A 92 27.82 21.06 -13.10
CA ARG A 92 28.86 22.11 -12.98
C ARG A 92 30.09 21.80 -13.86
N ARG A 93 30.48 20.53 -14.00
CA ARG A 93 31.65 20.11 -14.80
C ARG A 93 31.37 20.11 -16.31
N LEU A 94 30.20 19.63 -16.73
CA LEU A 94 29.87 19.43 -18.15
C LEU A 94 29.30 20.68 -18.85
N GLY A 95 29.03 21.75 -18.10
CA GLY A 95 28.39 22.95 -18.63
C GLY A 95 26.94 22.71 -19.09
N LYS A 96 26.32 23.71 -19.73
CA LYS A 96 24.90 23.67 -20.14
C LYS A 96 24.61 22.75 -21.34
N LYS A 97 25.63 22.20 -22.01
CA LYS A 97 25.48 21.54 -23.32
C LYS A 97 25.12 20.04 -23.26
N HIS A 98 25.37 19.36 -22.14
CA HIS A 98 25.00 17.95 -22.00
C HIS A 98 23.68 17.81 -21.24
N ARG A 99 22.60 17.53 -21.98
CA ARG A 99 21.26 17.21 -21.46
C ARG A 99 20.93 15.72 -21.48
N ASP A 100 21.79 14.90 -22.08
CA ASP A 100 21.54 13.47 -22.25
C ASP A 100 21.66 12.73 -20.91
N PRO A 101 20.61 12.06 -20.40
CA PRO A 101 20.66 11.27 -19.17
C PRO A 101 21.81 10.27 -19.11
N ASP A 102 22.16 9.63 -20.23
CA ASP A 102 23.21 8.61 -20.28
C ASP A 102 24.61 9.22 -20.10
N SER A 103 24.76 10.51 -20.44
CA SER A 103 26.00 11.25 -20.16
C SER A 103 26.17 11.65 -18.68
N ILE A 104 25.08 11.60 -17.90
CA ILE A 104 25.05 12.02 -16.50
C ILE A 104 25.59 10.91 -15.59
N ASP A 105 25.28 9.64 -15.90
CA ASP A 105 25.67 8.46 -15.11
C ASP A 105 26.28 7.35 -15.98
N PRO A 106 27.47 7.55 -16.58
CA PRO A 106 28.08 6.55 -17.46
C PRO A 106 28.48 5.26 -16.73
N THR A 107 28.57 5.28 -15.41
CA THR A 107 28.87 4.08 -14.60
C THR A 107 27.60 3.30 -14.24
N GLY A 108 26.41 3.85 -14.45
CA GLY A 108 25.14 3.28 -14.00
C GLY A 108 25.00 3.21 -12.47
N GLU A 109 25.92 3.82 -11.74
CA GLU A 109 25.99 3.72 -10.27
C GLU A 109 24.81 4.45 -9.62
N LEU A 110 24.44 5.62 -10.15
CA LEU A 110 23.29 6.37 -9.65
C LEU A 110 21.99 5.62 -9.94
N SER A 111 21.82 5.09 -11.15
CA SER A 111 20.66 4.26 -11.49
C SER A 111 20.54 3.03 -10.59
N HIS A 112 21.67 2.37 -10.28
CA HIS A 112 21.69 1.24 -9.37
C HIS A 112 21.31 1.65 -7.94
N ILE A 113 21.85 2.76 -7.42
CA ILE A 113 21.46 3.30 -6.10
C ILE A 113 19.95 3.57 -6.04
N MET A 114 19.39 4.20 -7.08
CA MET A 114 17.96 4.50 -7.14
C MET A 114 17.12 3.22 -7.10
N ALA A 115 17.47 2.22 -7.92
CA ALA A 115 16.78 0.93 -7.94
C ALA A 115 16.83 0.21 -6.59
N LEU A 116 17.98 0.26 -5.90
CA LEU A 116 18.12 -0.33 -4.56
C LEU A 116 17.25 0.38 -3.53
N VAL A 117 17.23 1.72 -3.53
CA VAL A 117 16.37 2.46 -2.60
C VAL A 117 14.90 2.13 -2.85
N ASP A 118 14.45 2.12 -4.11
CA ASP A 118 13.07 1.79 -4.46
C ASP A 118 12.70 0.37 -3.99
N ALA A 119 13.61 -0.60 -4.16
CA ALA A 119 13.43 -1.97 -3.69
C ALA A 119 13.31 -2.04 -2.15
N TYR A 120 14.14 -1.29 -1.41
CA TYR A 120 14.07 -1.23 0.06
C TYR A 120 12.79 -0.55 0.56
N VAL A 121 12.39 0.56 -0.06
CA VAL A 121 11.13 1.25 0.27
C VAL A 121 9.95 0.32 0.04
N ALA A 122 9.91 -0.38 -1.11
CA ALA A 122 8.85 -1.36 -1.40
C ALA A 122 8.82 -2.50 -0.37
N LYS A 123 10.00 -3.00 0.06
CA LYS A 123 10.10 -4.01 1.12
C LYS A 123 9.56 -3.51 2.45
N ILE A 124 9.92 -2.29 2.87
CA ILE A 124 9.42 -1.68 4.11
C ILE A 124 7.90 -1.50 4.03
N SER A 125 7.36 -1.01 2.92
CA SER A 125 5.91 -0.86 2.72
C SER A 125 5.17 -2.19 2.85
N ARG A 126 5.75 -3.30 2.33
CA ARG A 126 5.18 -4.64 2.50
C ARG A 126 5.12 -5.08 3.96
N ILE A 127 6.18 -4.83 4.72
CA ILE A 127 6.25 -5.15 6.16
C ILE A 127 5.21 -4.33 6.94
N LEU A 128 5.13 -3.02 6.68
CA LEU A 128 4.17 -2.13 7.32
C LEU A 128 2.73 -2.53 7.01
N LYS A 129 2.45 -2.88 5.74
CA LYS A 129 1.14 -3.38 5.33
C LYS A 129 0.78 -4.67 6.05
N ARG A 130 1.68 -5.67 6.05
CA ARG A 130 1.45 -6.93 6.76
C ARG A 130 1.08 -6.71 8.22
N ARG A 131 1.81 -5.83 8.92
CA ARG A 131 1.54 -5.48 10.32
C ARG A 131 0.25 -4.72 10.52
N TYR A 132 -0.12 -3.86 9.58
CA TYR A 132 -1.41 -3.18 9.61
C TYR A 132 -2.53 -4.21 9.48
N ASP A 133 -2.43 -5.13 8.52
CA ASP A 133 -3.39 -6.21 8.29
C ASP A 133 -3.49 -7.15 9.51
N GLU A 134 -2.36 -7.48 10.15
CA GLU A 134 -2.30 -8.23 11.41
C GLU A 134 -2.97 -7.48 12.57
N LYS A 135 -2.69 -6.17 12.73
CA LYS A 135 -3.27 -5.34 13.80
C LYS A 135 -4.73 -4.99 13.60
N THR A 136 -5.25 -5.04 12.36
CA THR A 136 -6.68 -4.95 12.07
C THR A 136 -7.40 -6.30 12.26
N ASP A 137 -6.90 -7.10 13.22
CA ASP A 137 -7.46 -8.39 13.66
C ASP A 137 -7.47 -9.48 12.59
N GLY A 138 -6.61 -9.36 11.57
CA GLY A 138 -6.58 -10.27 10.43
C GLY A 138 -7.90 -10.31 9.66
N ILE A 139 -8.68 -9.22 9.71
CA ILE A 139 -9.94 -9.09 8.97
C ILE A 139 -9.62 -8.65 7.54
N THR A 140 -9.53 -9.63 6.65
CA THR A 140 -9.57 -9.39 5.21
C THR A 140 -11.01 -9.33 4.75
N PHE A 141 -11.37 -8.32 3.97
CA PHE A 141 -12.70 -8.22 3.39
C PHE A 141 -12.64 -7.81 1.92
N LYS A 142 -13.63 -8.26 1.14
CA LYS A 142 -13.89 -7.81 -0.23
C LYS A 142 -15.39 -7.89 -0.52
N LEU A 143 -15.85 -7.13 -1.49
CA LEU A 143 -17.17 -7.32 -2.09
C LEU A 143 -17.01 -8.26 -3.30
N ASP A 144 -17.94 -9.18 -3.49
CA ASP A 144 -18.03 -9.94 -4.73
C ASP A 144 -18.73 -9.13 -5.84
N GLU A 145 -18.94 -9.75 -7.00
CA GLU A 145 -19.57 -9.14 -8.17
C GLU A 145 -21.04 -8.74 -7.91
N GLU A 146 -21.69 -9.37 -6.91
CA GLU A 146 -23.07 -9.13 -6.50
C GLU A 146 -23.16 -8.11 -5.34
N GLY A 147 -22.04 -7.59 -4.85
CA GLY A 147 -21.99 -6.66 -3.74
C GLY A 147 -22.15 -7.32 -2.36
N GLN A 148 -21.97 -8.63 -2.25
CA GLN A 148 -22.03 -9.36 -0.99
C GLN A 148 -20.68 -9.29 -0.26
N LEU A 149 -20.73 -9.20 1.07
CA LEU A 149 -19.53 -9.08 1.90
C LEU A 149 -18.86 -10.45 2.08
N ILE A 150 -17.65 -10.58 1.53
CA ILE A 150 -16.77 -11.72 1.76
C ILE A 150 -15.76 -11.35 2.85
N LEU A 151 -15.86 -11.98 4.02
CA LEU A 151 -15.00 -11.75 5.17
C LEU A 151 -14.13 -12.99 5.41
N ASN A 152 -12.81 -12.83 5.35
CA ASN A 152 -11.82 -13.92 5.46
C ASN A 152 -12.12 -15.11 4.53
N GLY A 153 -12.50 -14.79 3.28
CA GLY A 153 -12.81 -15.79 2.25
C GLY A 153 -14.21 -16.40 2.35
N MET A 154 -15.05 -15.97 3.30
CA MET A 154 -16.38 -16.50 3.51
C MET A 154 -17.46 -15.46 3.21
N ASN A 155 -18.48 -15.86 2.46
CA ASN A 155 -19.67 -15.04 2.22
C ASN A 155 -20.54 -14.99 3.48
N VAL A 156 -20.67 -13.80 4.08
CA VAL A 156 -21.38 -13.63 5.35
C VAL A 156 -22.88 -13.88 5.18
N THR A 157 -23.48 -13.38 4.09
CA THR A 157 -24.91 -13.55 3.80
C THR A 157 -25.25 -15.04 3.63
N SER A 158 -24.50 -15.76 2.80
CA SER A 158 -24.74 -17.20 2.59
C SER A 158 -24.61 -18.00 3.89
N PHE A 159 -23.69 -17.61 4.78
CA PHE A 159 -23.52 -18.28 6.06
C PHE A 159 -24.69 -18.05 7.02
N ILE A 160 -25.28 -16.84 7.01
CA ILE A 160 -26.51 -16.53 7.76
C ILE A 160 -27.67 -17.41 7.26
N GLU A 161 -27.89 -17.47 5.94
CA GLU A 161 -28.96 -18.29 5.35
C GLU A 161 -28.78 -19.79 5.66
N MET A 162 -27.54 -20.28 5.59
CA MET A 162 -27.24 -21.67 5.98
C MET A 162 -27.56 -21.91 7.46
N THR A 163 -27.27 -20.94 8.34
CA THR A 163 -27.55 -21.07 9.78
C THR A 163 -29.04 -21.03 10.09
N ARG A 164 -29.83 -20.29 9.32
CA ARG A 164 -31.30 -20.30 9.41
C ARG A 164 -31.88 -21.69 9.16
N GLN A 165 -31.37 -22.36 8.13
CA GLN A 165 -31.81 -23.70 7.76
C GLN A 165 -31.31 -24.77 8.74
N TYR A 166 -30.09 -24.60 9.27
CA TYR A 166 -29.42 -25.60 10.11
C TYR A 166 -28.79 -24.95 11.38
N PRO A 167 -29.61 -24.59 12.39
CA PRO A 167 -29.16 -23.84 13.56
C PRO A 167 -28.38 -24.72 14.56
N SER A 168 -27.15 -25.07 14.23
CA SER A 168 -26.27 -25.84 15.13
C SER A 168 -25.57 -24.94 16.16
N LYS A 169 -25.24 -25.48 17.34
CA LYS A 169 -24.43 -24.78 18.36
C LYS A 169 -23.11 -24.25 17.80
N LYS A 170 -22.46 -24.99 16.89
CA LYS A 170 -21.24 -24.55 16.21
C LYS A 170 -21.48 -23.34 15.31
N ALA A 171 -22.57 -23.35 14.53
CA ALA A 171 -22.95 -22.21 13.69
C ALA A 171 -23.25 -20.96 14.52
N GLN A 172 -23.95 -21.10 15.66
CA GLN A 172 -24.19 -19.99 16.59
C GLN A 172 -22.89 -19.38 17.14
N VAL A 173 -21.94 -20.22 17.58
CA VAL A 173 -20.61 -19.74 18.05
C VAL A 173 -19.90 -18.98 16.93
N PHE A 174 -19.97 -19.47 15.70
CA PHE A 174 -19.36 -18.82 14.56
C PHE A 174 -20.04 -17.49 14.21
N LEU A 175 -21.38 -17.41 14.25
CA LEU A 175 -22.14 -16.17 14.10
C LEU A 175 -21.76 -15.13 15.15
N ARG A 176 -21.58 -15.52 16.42
CA ARG A 176 -21.08 -14.61 17.47
C ARG A 176 -19.70 -14.06 17.13
N GLY A 177 -18.80 -14.92 16.66
CA GLY A 177 -17.47 -14.51 16.19
C GLY A 177 -17.54 -13.52 15.03
N LEU A 178 -18.41 -13.76 14.05
CA LEU A 178 -18.64 -12.85 12.93
C LEU A 178 -19.22 -11.52 13.38
N LYS A 179 -20.23 -11.54 14.25
CA LYS A 179 -20.83 -10.34 14.83
C LYS A 179 -19.77 -9.47 15.50
N ASN A 180 -18.89 -10.06 16.30
CA ASN A 180 -17.79 -9.33 16.95
C ASN A 180 -16.84 -8.70 15.93
N ARG A 181 -16.49 -9.41 14.85
CA ARG A 181 -15.64 -8.85 13.78
C ARG A 181 -16.31 -7.71 13.03
N LEU A 182 -17.60 -7.85 12.69
CA LEU A 182 -18.37 -6.76 12.09
C LEU A 182 -18.47 -5.56 13.03
N ALA A 183 -18.64 -5.79 14.35
CA ALA A 183 -18.62 -4.72 15.34
C ALA A 183 -17.28 -3.95 15.34
N LEU A 184 -16.15 -4.67 15.26
CA LEU A 184 -14.83 -4.06 15.15
C LEU A 184 -14.69 -3.25 13.87
N MET A 185 -15.21 -3.73 12.74
CA MET A 185 -15.25 -2.97 11.49
C MET A 185 -16.09 -1.69 11.64
N VAL A 186 -17.26 -1.79 12.28
CA VAL A 186 -18.15 -0.64 12.54
C VAL A 186 -17.50 0.39 13.47
N ALA A 187 -16.82 -0.07 14.53
CA ALA A 187 -16.15 0.77 15.51
C ALA A 187 -14.90 1.45 14.93
N ASN A 188 -14.11 0.72 14.13
CA ASN A 188 -12.95 1.24 13.44
C ASN A 188 -13.40 2.04 12.21
N LYS A 189 -13.86 3.27 12.45
CA LYS A 189 -14.16 4.27 11.43
C LYS A 189 -12.87 4.67 10.70
N SER A 190 -12.37 3.80 9.83
CA SER A 190 -11.30 4.15 8.92
C SER A 190 -11.85 5.19 7.94
N ARG A 191 -11.15 6.30 7.75
CA ARG A 191 -11.47 7.29 6.68
C ARG A 191 -11.15 6.74 5.28
N SER A 192 -11.13 5.42 5.12
CA SER A 192 -10.85 4.74 3.87
C SER A 192 -12.07 4.82 2.95
N PRO A 193 -11.94 5.30 1.70
CA PRO A 193 -13.03 5.28 0.73
C PRO A 193 -13.60 3.87 0.49
N ALA A 194 -12.78 2.83 0.67
CA ALA A 194 -13.23 1.45 0.56
C ALA A 194 -14.18 1.04 1.69
N TYR A 195 -13.98 1.58 2.90
CA TYR A 195 -14.84 1.30 4.04
C TYR A 195 -16.21 1.96 3.92
N GLU A 196 -16.28 3.20 3.45
CA GLU A 196 -17.57 3.89 3.23
C GLU A 196 -18.50 3.09 2.32
N LYS A 197 -17.96 2.43 1.28
CA LYS A 197 -18.74 1.59 0.37
C LYS A 197 -19.37 0.36 1.05
N ILE A 198 -18.73 -0.18 2.08
CA ILE A 198 -19.18 -1.41 2.75
C ILE A 198 -19.88 -1.13 4.08
N ARG A 199 -19.91 0.12 4.53
CA ARG A 199 -20.35 0.50 5.87
C ARG A 199 -21.81 0.11 6.09
N GLU A 200 -22.69 0.44 5.15
CA GLU A 200 -24.12 0.12 5.21
C GLU A 200 -24.36 -1.39 5.24
N THR A 201 -23.68 -2.14 4.35
CA THR A 201 -23.73 -3.60 4.31
C THR A 201 -23.24 -4.22 5.62
N THR A 202 -22.15 -3.70 6.20
CA THR A 202 -21.56 -4.20 7.45
C THR A 202 -22.52 -4.01 8.62
N VAL A 203 -23.16 -2.83 8.72
CA VAL A 203 -24.15 -2.53 9.75
C VAL A 203 -25.40 -3.40 9.58
N SER A 204 -25.89 -3.53 8.34
CA SER A 204 -27.03 -4.40 8.04
C SER A 204 -26.77 -5.85 8.46
N LEU A 205 -25.63 -6.43 8.04
CA LEU A 205 -25.25 -7.79 8.41
C LEU A 205 -25.05 -7.96 9.91
N PHE A 206 -24.50 -6.96 10.61
CA PHE A 206 -24.36 -6.98 12.07
C PHE A 206 -25.73 -7.15 12.75
N HIS A 207 -26.74 -6.39 12.32
CA HIS A 207 -28.10 -6.50 12.86
C HIS A 207 -28.76 -7.83 12.48
N GLN A 208 -28.62 -8.27 11.23
CA GLN A 208 -29.15 -9.56 10.79
C GLN A 208 -28.61 -10.73 11.63
N ILE A 209 -27.31 -10.74 11.95
CA ILE A 209 -26.72 -11.76 12.81
C ILE A 209 -27.25 -11.66 14.24
N ASP A 210 -27.44 -10.44 14.77
CA ASP A 210 -27.99 -10.25 16.11
C ASP A 210 -29.42 -10.79 16.23
N ASP A 211 -30.27 -10.48 15.24
CA ASP A 211 -31.65 -10.94 15.21
C ASP A 211 -31.75 -12.46 15.01
N GLU A 212 -30.89 -13.01 14.15
CA GLU A 212 -30.80 -14.46 13.93
C GLU A 212 -30.40 -15.21 15.22
N LEU A 213 -29.40 -14.70 15.95
CA LEU A 213 -29.00 -15.28 17.23
C LEU A 213 -30.13 -15.23 18.27
N LYS A 214 -30.91 -14.15 18.33
CA LYS A 214 -32.07 -14.04 19.24
C LYS A 214 -33.16 -15.06 18.88
N ARG A 215 -33.47 -15.22 17.59
CA ARG A 215 -34.44 -16.20 17.09
C ARG A 215 -34.08 -17.60 17.56
N ILE A 216 -32.83 -18.02 17.34
CA ILE A 216 -32.35 -19.36 17.71
C ILE A 216 -32.46 -19.60 19.21
N ILE A 217 -32.09 -18.60 20.04
CA ILE A 217 -32.18 -18.72 21.51
C ILE A 217 -33.64 -18.88 21.97
N GLU A 218 -34.58 -18.17 21.34
CA GLU A 218 -35.99 -18.28 21.70
C GLU A 218 -36.58 -19.63 21.28
N GLU A 219 -36.21 -20.15 20.10
CA GLU A 219 -36.60 -21.49 19.66
C GLU A 219 -36.07 -22.59 20.57
N GLU A 220 -34.81 -22.49 21.01
CA GLU A 220 -34.23 -23.42 21.99
C GLU A 220 -35.01 -23.41 23.32
N ARG A 221 -35.41 -22.22 23.81
CA ARG A 221 -36.22 -22.09 25.03
C ARG A 221 -37.60 -22.71 24.91
N LEU A 222 -38.24 -22.58 23.75
CA LEU A 222 -39.56 -23.18 23.52
C LEU A 222 -39.49 -24.71 23.52
N LEU A 223 -38.43 -25.27 22.94
CA LEU A 223 -38.19 -26.72 22.93
C LEU A 223 -37.84 -27.30 24.31
N GLU A 224 -37.18 -26.52 25.18
CA GLU A 224 -36.88 -26.94 26.56
C GLU A 224 -38.12 -26.98 27.46
N ASN A 225 -39.18 -26.25 27.10
CA ASN A 225 -40.42 -26.17 27.88
C ASN A 225 -41.53 -27.12 27.38
N SER A 226 -41.34 -27.80 26.25
CA SER A 226 -42.27 -28.77 25.65
C SER A 226 -41.94 -30.20 26.06
#